data_AF-A0A0J8XUB6-F1
#
_entry.id   AF-A0A0J8XUB6-F1
#
_cell.length_a   1.000
_cell.length_b   1.000
_cell.length_c   1.000
_cell.angle_alpha   90.00
_cell.angle_beta   90.00
_cell.angle_gamma   90.00
#
_symmetry.space_group_name_H-M   'P 1'
#
loop_
_entity.id
_entity.type
_entity.pdbx_description
1 polymer ?
#
loop_
_entity_poly.entity_id
_entity_poly.type
_entity_poly.pdbx_seq_one_letter_code
_entity_poly.pdbx_strand_id
1 'polypeptide(L)'
;MMKLWTPLALPLATLALLAGCSSQPSSQQGVTAIPTTASTASTAQPSAKVQAFMMRGMVTWGHESYSIQPCNSQKQYWIVFPPSDHNEIREIAPYSYEPMYGEVIGMLEPAPEDGFAADYDGRFMVKQTNLLSAEMLGGCQMSAHYTNAFGMEPSWDLKIQKDTVIFSQMGMSDQQQAITQRQSTSGKQVYQGKDFRLILTKGHCNDTMSSSLYGWQSNLTWKGKTFKGCATLGATDVTANWVGHYKTTADATNTPGLTTTLTLLADHSAITRYEYDSNEPALEEQGLWQQVSEDSVKVMMTSHQGRRLLSERTYTLENTAKGPRLIARDEVINGNEYSLGEGGLQLQRQPE
;
A
#
# COMPACT_ATOMS: atom_id res chain seq x y z
N MET A 1 -62.74 -22.26 16.40
CA MET A 1 -63.55 -21.24 17.12
C MET A 1 -63.13 -19.87 16.60
N MET A 2 -64.11 -19.10 16.10
CA MET A 2 -64.00 -17.77 15.49
C MET A 2 -63.75 -16.63 16.50
N LYS A 3 -63.02 -15.60 16.06
CA LYS A 3 -63.44 -14.16 15.94
C LYS A 3 -62.17 -13.32 15.73
N LEU A 4 -61.84 -12.88 14.51
CA LEU A 4 -62.25 -11.63 13.84
C LEU A 4 -62.26 -10.38 14.73
N TRP A 5 -61.39 -9.42 14.42
CA TRP A 5 -61.72 -7.99 14.23
C TRP A 5 -60.58 -7.20 13.56
N THR A 6 -60.83 -6.78 12.32
CA THR A 6 -60.35 -5.52 11.71
C THR A 6 -61.41 -4.44 11.98
N PRO A 7 -61.03 -3.15 12.11
CA PRO A 7 -61.02 -2.24 10.94
C PRO A 7 -59.91 -1.13 11.08
N LEU A 8 -59.69 -0.12 10.23
CA LEU A 8 -60.38 0.49 9.10
C LEU A 8 -59.31 1.24 8.26
N ALA A 9 -59.52 1.34 6.95
CA ALA A 9 -58.71 2.09 5.99
C ALA A 9 -59.07 3.59 5.97
N LEU A 10 -58.15 4.44 5.51
CA LEU A 10 -58.48 5.72 4.87
C LEU A 10 -57.37 6.14 3.89
N PRO A 11 -57.70 6.31 2.60
CA PRO A 11 -56.78 6.80 1.57
C PRO A 11 -56.89 8.32 1.43
N LEU A 12 -55.82 8.99 1.01
CA LEU A 12 -55.90 10.34 0.46
C LEU A 12 -55.05 10.42 -0.81
N ALA A 13 -55.77 10.62 -1.90
CA ALA A 13 -55.27 10.79 -3.25
C ALA A 13 -55.19 12.28 -3.61
N THR A 14 -54.32 12.56 -4.59
CA THR A 14 -54.33 13.69 -5.55
C THR A 14 -54.01 15.10 -5.03
N LEU A 15 -53.00 15.74 -5.62
CA LEU A 15 -53.19 16.64 -6.77
C LEU A 15 -51.84 17.06 -7.39
N ALA A 16 -51.69 16.84 -8.70
CA ALA A 16 -50.66 17.44 -9.53
C ALA A 16 -51.18 18.77 -10.10
N LEU A 17 -50.36 19.82 -10.07
CA LEU A 17 -50.57 21.05 -10.83
C LEU A 17 -49.26 21.46 -11.50
N LEU A 18 -49.23 21.28 -12.82
CA LEU A 18 -48.32 21.96 -13.75
C LEU A 18 -48.96 23.29 -14.13
N ALA A 19 -48.21 24.38 -13.99
CA ALA A 19 -48.48 25.64 -14.68
C ALA A 19 -47.15 26.33 -14.99
N GLY A 20 -46.88 26.54 -16.27
CA GLY A 20 -45.79 27.37 -16.77
C GLY A 20 -46.21 28.83 -16.98
N CYS A 21 -45.23 29.72 -16.98
CA CYS A 21 -45.23 31.09 -17.52
C CYS A 21 -43.76 31.37 -17.91
N SER A 22 -43.36 31.43 -19.18
CA SER A 22 -43.52 32.49 -20.19
C SER A 22 -42.86 33.84 -19.83
N SER A 23 -41.77 34.12 -20.57
CA SER A 23 -41.30 35.39 -21.15
C SER A 23 -41.01 36.65 -20.30
N GLN A 24 -39.76 37.13 -20.50
CA GLN A 24 -39.10 38.43 -20.24
C GLN A 24 -39.93 39.72 -20.38
N PRO A 25 -39.46 40.82 -19.75
CA PRO A 25 -38.70 41.82 -20.51
C PRO A 25 -37.41 42.32 -19.84
N SER A 26 -36.54 42.83 -20.72
CA SER A 26 -35.26 43.49 -20.50
C SER A 26 -35.37 44.85 -19.79
N SER A 27 -34.47 45.10 -18.84
CA SER A 27 -34.03 46.44 -18.47
C SER A 27 -32.52 46.44 -18.25
N GLN A 28 -31.82 47.11 -19.17
CA GLN A 28 -30.42 47.46 -19.10
C GLN A 28 -30.20 48.46 -17.97
N GLN A 29 -29.28 48.18 -17.04
CA GLN A 29 -28.55 49.20 -16.30
C GLN A 29 -27.10 48.76 -16.16
N GLY A 30 -26.21 49.58 -16.71
CA GLY A 30 -24.78 49.32 -16.77
C GLY A 30 -24.14 49.34 -15.39
N VAL A 31 -23.27 48.37 -15.15
CA VAL A 31 -22.27 48.44 -14.10
C VAL A 31 -20.93 48.04 -14.73
N THR A 32 -20.09 49.07 -14.84
CA THR A 32 -18.63 49.10 -14.86
C THR A 32 -17.90 47.76 -15.01
N ALA A 33 -17.13 47.65 -16.10
CA ALA A 33 -16.13 46.61 -16.30
C ALA A 33 -15.10 46.62 -15.17
N ILE A 34 -15.05 45.53 -14.40
CA ILE A 34 -13.92 45.18 -13.54
C ILE A 34 -13.14 44.11 -14.30
N PRO A 35 -11.81 44.24 -14.47
CA PRO A 35 -11.03 43.30 -15.25
C PRO A 35 -11.07 41.91 -14.60
N THR A 36 -11.43 40.93 -15.41
CA THR A 36 -11.34 39.50 -15.10
C THR A 36 -9.87 39.15 -14.87
N THR A 37 -9.41 39.22 -13.63
CA THR A 37 -8.18 38.55 -13.22
C THR A 37 -8.38 37.07 -13.42
N ALA A 38 -7.65 36.53 -14.40
CA ALA A 38 -7.53 35.11 -14.65
C ALA A 38 -7.19 34.39 -13.34
N SER A 39 -8.12 33.53 -12.90
CA SER A 39 -7.88 32.59 -11.81
C SER A 39 -6.76 31.67 -12.26
N THR A 40 -5.56 31.90 -11.73
CA THR A 40 -4.43 30.99 -11.84
C THR A 40 -4.87 29.61 -11.37
N ALA A 41 -4.66 28.64 -12.25
CA ALA A 41 -4.82 27.23 -11.98
C ALA A 41 -4.10 26.87 -10.67
N SER A 42 -4.86 26.28 -9.74
CA SER A 42 -4.30 25.60 -8.57
C SER A 42 -3.36 24.52 -9.08
N THR A 43 -2.07 24.74 -8.89
CA THR A 43 -1.04 23.75 -9.21
C THR A 43 -1.03 22.82 -8.02
N ALA A 44 -1.64 21.64 -8.16
CA ALA A 44 -1.54 20.58 -7.16
C ALA A 44 -0.05 20.35 -6.85
N GLN A 45 0.34 20.59 -5.59
CA GLN A 45 1.70 20.35 -5.14
C GLN A 45 2.06 18.89 -5.39
N PRO A 46 3.29 18.61 -5.88
CA PRO A 46 3.71 17.23 -6.07
C PRO A 46 3.74 16.54 -4.70
N SER A 47 2.90 15.51 -4.54
CA SER A 47 2.97 14.63 -3.38
C SER A 47 4.41 14.16 -3.20
N ALA A 48 4.97 14.28 -2.00
CA ALA A 48 6.29 13.74 -1.69
C ALA A 48 6.42 12.30 -2.24
N LYS A 49 7.52 12.00 -2.94
CA LYS A 49 7.75 10.67 -3.51
C LYS A 49 7.78 9.64 -2.37
N VAL A 50 6.74 8.83 -2.26
CA VAL A 50 6.69 7.70 -1.33
C VAL A 50 7.62 6.58 -1.80
N GLN A 51 8.17 5.85 -0.85
CA GLN A 51 9.01 4.68 -1.09
C GLN A 51 8.12 3.47 -1.39
N ALA A 52 8.43 2.78 -2.49
CA ALA A 52 7.77 1.52 -2.80
C ALA A 52 8.20 0.43 -1.81
N PHE A 53 7.26 -0.40 -1.41
CA PHE A 53 7.45 -1.46 -0.42
C PHE A 53 6.97 -2.81 -0.96
N MET A 54 7.41 -3.89 -0.33
CA MET A 54 7.02 -5.24 -0.72
C MET A 54 5.78 -5.68 0.06
N MET A 55 4.73 -6.06 -0.65
CA MET A 55 3.52 -6.65 -0.10
C MET A 55 3.44 -8.13 -0.48
N ARG A 56 3.22 -8.98 0.52
CA ARG A 56 2.86 -10.39 0.34
C ARG A 56 1.37 -10.55 0.58
N GLY A 57 0.69 -11.31 -0.26
CA GLY A 57 -0.75 -11.50 -0.11
C GLY A 57 -1.36 -12.49 -1.10
N MET A 58 -2.65 -12.73 -0.93
CA MET A 58 -3.44 -13.49 -1.88
C MET A 58 -4.00 -12.55 -2.94
N VAL A 59 -3.58 -12.76 -4.19
CA VAL A 59 -3.94 -11.97 -5.37
C VAL A 59 -5.04 -12.66 -6.14
N THR A 60 -6.18 -11.99 -6.31
CA THR A 60 -7.25 -12.40 -7.22
C THR A 60 -7.20 -11.54 -8.47
N TRP A 61 -7.15 -12.17 -9.64
CA TRP A 61 -7.11 -11.49 -10.93
C TRP A 61 -8.23 -12.03 -11.84
N GLY A 62 -9.35 -11.32 -11.90
CA GLY A 62 -10.53 -11.69 -12.70
C GLY A 62 -10.89 -10.68 -13.78
N HIS A 63 -12.01 -10.89 -14.48
CA HIS A 63 -12.39 -9.99 -15.59
C HIS A 63 -12.69 -8.55 -15.14
N GLU A 64 -13.18 -8.36 -13.91
CA GLU A 64 -13.61 -7.05 -13.39
C GLU A 64 -13.28 -6.84 -11.90
N SER A 65 -12.50 -7.74 -11.30
CA SER A 65 -12.09 -7.66 -9.90
C SER A 65 -10.61 -8.02 -9.79
N TYR A 66 -9.82 -7.05 -9.34
CA TYR A 66 -8.40 -7.21 -9.09
C TYR A 66 -8.14 -6.85 -7.64
N SER A 67 -7.71 -7.82 -6.84
CA SER A 67 -7.45 -7.56 -5.43
C SER A 67 -6.22 -8.24 -4.90
N ILE A 68 -5.62 -7.64 -3.89
CA ILE A 68 -4.66 -8.29 -3.00
C ILE A 68 -5.15 -8.18 -1.56
N GLN A 69 -5.23 -9.30 -0.87
CA GLN A 69 -5.39 -9.37 0.57
C GLN A 69 -4.01 -9.63 1.18
N PRO A 70 -3.42 -8.68 1.92
CA PRO A 70 -2.13 -8.89 2.57
C PRO A 70 -2.17 -10.10 3.50
N CYS A 71 -1.06 -10.85 3.57
CA CYS A 71 -0.98 -12.00 4.45
C CYS A 71 -1.25 -11.58 5.91
N ASN A 72 -2.09 -12.35 6.61
CA ASN A 72 -2.52 -12.09 8.00
C ASN A 72 -3.34 -10.80 8.19
N SER A 73 -3.97 -10.29 7.14
CA SER A 73 -4.83 -9.11 7.20
C SER A 73 -6.28 -9.43 6.82
N GLN A 74 -7.22 -8.63 7.32
CA GLN A 74 -8.60 -8.57 6.84
C GLN A 74 -8.80 -7.44 5.81
N LYS A 75 -7.77 -6.63 5.56
CA LYS A 75 -7.78 -5.56 4.58
C LYS A 75 -7.68 -6.11 3.18
N GLN A 76 -8.31 -5.42 2.23
CA GLN A 76 -8.26 -5.78 0.83
C GLN A 76 -8.00 -4.53 0.00
N TYR A 77 -6.99 -4.60 -0.87
CA TYR A 77 -6.61 -3.51 -1.75
C TYR A 77 -6.95 -3.86 -3.20
N TRP A 78 -7.40 -2.85 -3.95
CA TRP A 78 -7.52 -2.96 -5.40
C TRP A 78 -6.13 -2.96 -6.03
N ILE A 79 -5.68 -4.08 -6.58
CA ILE A 79 -4.33 -4.20 -7.12
C ILE A 79 -4.29 -3.76 -8.58
N VAL A 80 -3.32 -2.90 -8.92
CA VAL A 80 -3.12 -2.39 -10.27
C VAL A 80 -1.74 -2.78 -10.77
N PHE A 81 -1.67 -3.77 -11.66
CA PHE A 81 -0.43 -4.16 -12.32
C PHE A 81 -0.14 -3.26 -13.53
N PRO A 82 1.15 -2.99 -13.83
CA PRO A 82 1.55 -2.35 -15.08
C PRO A 82 0.96 -3.10 -16.29
N PRO A 83 0.52 -2.40 -17.35
CA PRO A 83 0.00 -3.06 -18.55
C PRO A 83 0.99 -4.04 -19.20
N SER A 84 2.30 -3.82 -18.99
CA SER A 84 3.36 -4.72 -19.46
C SER A 84 3.30 -6.12 -18.87
N ASP A 85 2.61 -6.31 -17.74
CA ASP A 85 2.61 -7.56 -16.98
C ASP A 85 1.32 -8.36 -17.23
N HIS A 86 0.33 -7.77 -17.91
CA HIS A 86 -1.02 -8.34 -18.03
C HIS A 86 -1.07 -9.65 -18.83
N ASN A 87 -0.20 -9.82 -19.82
CA ASN A 87 -0.20 -11.05 -20.62
C ASN A 87 0.38 -12.21 -19.81
N GLU A 88 1.49 -11.98 -19.14
CA GLU A 88 2.17 -12.96 -18.29
C GLU A 88 1.33 -13.35 -17.09
N ILE A 89 0.63 -12.40 -16.47
CA ILE A 89 -0.32 -12.70 -15.38
C ILE A 89 -1.48 -13.55 -15.91
N ARG A 90 -2.00 -13.24 -17.10
CA ARG A 90 -3.11 -14.01 -17.71
C ARG A 90 -2.73 -15.46 -18.01
N GLU A 91 -1.47 -15.72 -18.35
CA GLU A 91 -0.99 -17.08 -18.60
C GLU A 91 -0.98 -17.96 -17.34
N ILE A 92 -0.80 -17.36 -16.16
CA ILE A 92 -0.74 -18.09 -14.88
C ILE A 92 -2.02 -17.98 -14.04
N ALA A 93 -2.88 -16.99 -14.31
CA ALA A 93 -4.08 -16.75 -13.53
C ALA A 93 -5.11 -17.89 -13.70
N PRO A 94 -5.62 -18.47 -12.59
CA PRO A 94 -6.66 -19.49 -12.67
C PRO A 94 -7.94 -18.96 -13.32
N TYR A 95 -8.53 -19.74 -14.23
CA TYR A 95 -9.82 -19.40 -14.88
C TYR A 95 -10.98 -19.27 -13.88
N SER A 96 -10.91 -19.93 -12.72
CA SER A 96 -11.91 -19.86 -11.65
C SER A 96 -11.78 -18.64 -10.74
N TYR A 97 -10.80 -17.75 -11.01
CA TYR A 97 -10.43 -16.62 -10.15
C TYR A 97 -10.01 -17.03 -8.74
N GLU A 98 -9.49 -18.25 -8.59
CA GLU A 98 -8.87 -18.68 -7.35
C GLU A 98 -7.68 -17.77 -7.00
N PRO A 99 -7.55 -17.34 -5.73
CA PRO A 99 -6.45 -16.48 -5.33
C PRO A 99 -5.09 -17.15 -5.51
N MET A 100 -4.16 -16.44 -6.14
CA MET A 100 -2.75 -16.80 -6.26
C MET A 100 -1.96 -16.20 -5.10
N TYR A 101 -0.86 -16.82 -4.69
CA TYR A 101 0.07 -16.16 -3.80
C TYR A 101 0.91 -15.14 -4.59
N GLY A 102 0.99 -13.91 -4.08
CA GLY A 102 1.71 -12.82 -4.72
C GLY A 102 2.67 -12.12 -3.77
N GLU A 103 3.81 -11.74 -4.33
CA GLU A 103 4.81 -10.86 -3.75
C GLU A 103 5.04 -9.72 -4.75
N VAL A 104 4.59 -8.53 -4.40
CA VAL A 104 4.56 -7.39 -5.31
C VAL A 104 5.16 -6.16 -4.62
N ILE A 105 5.92 -5.38 -5.39
CA ILE A 105 6.54 -4.15 -4.93
C ILE A 105 5.76 -2.98 -5.53
N GLY A 106 5.29 -2.08 -4.68
CA GLY A 106 4.38 -1.03 -5.11
C GLY A 106 4.18 0.05 -4.07
N MET A 107 3.16 0.87 -4.30
CA MET A 107 2.77 1.99 -3.43
C MET A 107 1.25 1.97 -3.28
N LEU A 108 0.76 2.43 -2.14
CA LEU A 108 -0.66 2.59 -1.86
C LEU A 108 -1.18 3.97 -2.28
N GLU A 109 -2.43 4.01 -2.69
CA GLU A 109 -3.19 5.23 -2.92
C GLU A 109 -4.57 5.07 -2.29
N PRO A 110 -5.23 6.16 -1.86
CA PRO A 110 -6.62 6.10 -1.44
C PRO A 110 -7.51 5.49 -2.53
N ALA A 111 -8.53 4.74 -2.12
CA ALA A 111 -9.57 4.28 -3.04
C ALA A 111 -10.27 5.47 -3.71
N PRO A 112 -10.68 5.36 -4.98
CA PRO A 112 -11.45 6.41 -5.65
C PRO A 112 -12.81 6.63 -4.98
N GLU A 113 -13.50 7.72 -5.35
CA GLU A 113 -14.86 8.00 -4.89
C GLU A 113 -15.90 7.06 -5.48
N ASP A 114 -15.64 6.60 -6.69
CA ASP A 114 -16.54 5.79 -7.49
C ASP A 114 -15.80 4.68 -8.27
N GLY A 115 -16.58 3.80 -8.89
CA GLY A 115 -16.07 2.65 -9.67
C GLY A 115 -15.72 1.43 -8.81
N PHE A 116 -15.24 0.37 -9.47
CA PHE A 116 -15.00 -0.94 -8.85
C PHE A 116 -14.02 -0.92 -7.68
N ALA A 117 -13.08 0.03 -7.67
CA ALA A 117 -12.07 0.15 -6.62
C ALA A 117 -12.56 0.94 -5.39
N ALA A 118 -13.75 1.54 -5.41
CA ALA A 118 -14.24 2.43 -4.34
C ALA A 118 -14.53 1.70 -3.02
N ASP A 119 -14.91 0.41 -3.09
CA ASP A 119 -15.27 -0.39 -1.91
C ASP A 119 -14.05 -1.08 -1.25
N TYR A 120 -12.85 -0.83 -1.75
CA TYR A 120 -11.60 -1.38 -1.20
C TYR A 120 -10.96 -0.42 -0.20
N ASP A 121 -10.10 -0.94 0.69
CA ASP A 121 -9.40 -0.12 1.69
C ASP A 121 -8.42 0.89 1.05
N GLY A 122 -8.03 0.64 -0.21
CA GLY A 122 -7.10 1.45 -0.99
C GLY A 122 -6.76 0.77 -2.32
N ARG A 123 -5.93 1.43 -3.13
CA ARG A 123 -5.33 0.86 -4.34
C ARG A 123 -3.87 0.55 -4.12
N PHE A 124 -3.44 -0.66 -4.47
CA PHE A 124 -2.03 -1.02 -4.50
C PHE A 124 -1.49 -0.92 -5.93
N MET A 125 -0.74 0.14 -6.19
CA MET A 125 -0.13 0.45 -7.49
C MET A 125 1.19 -0.32 -7.61
N VAL A 126 1.16 -1.47 -8.29
CA VAL A 126 2.33 -2.32 -8.48
C VAL A 126 3.33 -1.61 -9.39
N LYS A 127 4.58 -1.54 -8.93
CA LYS A 127 5.73 -1.12 -9.74
C LYS A 127 6.49 -2.31 -10.30
N GLN A 128 6.45 -3.44 -9.60
CA GLN A 128 7.16 -4.65 -9.97
C GLN A 128 6.58 -5.89 -9.29
N THR A 129 6.36 -6.94 -10.05
CA THR A 129 6.16 -8.30 -9.51
C THR A 129 7.49 -8.84 -8.99
N ASN A 130 7.50 -9.47 -7.81
CA ASN A 130 8.64 -10.28 -7.33
C ASN A 130 8.37 -11.76 -7.62
N LEU A 131 7.18 -12.23 -7.24
CA LEU A 131 6.67 -13.57 -7.47
C LEU A 131 5.14 -13.50 -7.56
N LEU A 132 4.54 -14.23 -8.50
CA LEU A 132 3.11 -14.52 -8.50
C LEU A 132 2.94 -16.00 -8.85
N SER A 133 2.23 -16.77 -8.04
CA SER A 133 2.16 -18.22 -8.20
C SER A 133 0.77 -18.76 -7.86
N ALA A 134 0.19 -19.49 -8.81
CA ALA A 134 -1.06 -20.23 -8.61
C ALA A 134 -0.86 -21.55 -7.85
N GLU A 135 0.37 -22.05 -7.75
CA GLU A 135 0.70 -23.32 -7.08
C GLU A 135 0.97 -23.13 -5.58
N MET A 136 1.38 -21.92 -5.17
CA MET A 136 1.72 -21.60 -3.79
C MET A 136 0.50 -21.18 -2.95
N LEU A 137 -0.57 -21.98 -2.94
CA LEU A 137 -1.81 -21.66 -2.19
C LEU A 137 -1.58 -21.45 -0.67
N GLY A 138 -0.52 -22.04 -0.12
CA GLY A 138 -0.09 -21.88 1.28
C GLY A 138 1.00 -20.81 1.49
N GLY A 139 1.22 -19.91 0.52
CA GLY A 139 2.33 -18.97 0.55
C GLY A 139 2.29 -17.98 1.73
N CYS A 140 1.11 -17.57 2.18
CA CYS A 140 0.98 -16.67 3.33
C CYS A 140 1.35 -17.31 4.68
N GLN A 141 1.30 -18.64 4.77
CA GLN A 141 1.68 -19.42 5.94
C GLN A 141 3.20 -19.64 6.00
N MET A 142 3.90 -19.41 4.90
CA MET A 142 5.35 -19.49 4.83
C MET A 142 5.98 -18.21 5.40
N SER A 143 7.12 -18.36 6.07
CA SER A 143 7.95 -17.22 6.44
C SER A 143 8.47 -16.50 5.18
N ALA A 144 8.79 -15.21 5.34
CA ALA A 144 9.46 -14.47 4.29
C ALA A 144 10.76 -15.18 3.90
N HIS A 145 10.91 -15.47 2.61
CA HIS A 145 12.11 -16.13 2.10
C HIS A 145 13.23 -15.12 1.84
N TYR A 146 14.45 -15.63 1.75
CA TYR A 146 15.61 -14.84 1.32
C TYR A 146 15.62 -14.59 -0.19
N THR A 147 16.43 -13.64 -0.66
CA THR A 147 16.69 -13.50 -2.10
C THR A 147 17.22 -14.83 -2.63
N ASN A 148 16.60 -15.34 -3.68
CA ASN A 148 16.95 -16.60 -4.32
C ASN A 148 17.14 -16.42 -5.82
N ALA A 149 18.12 -17.10 -6.40
CA ALA A 149 18.33 -17.20 -7.84
C ALA A 149 18.53 -18.66 -8.22
N PHE A 150 17.89 -19.12 -9.29
CA PHE A 150 17.90 -20.52 -9.65
C PHE A 150 17.76 -20.70 -11.16
N GLY A 151 18.07 -21.89 -11.66
CA GLY A 151 17.80 -22.29 -13.04
C GLY A 151 17.74 -23.80 -13.20
N MET A 152 17.13 -24.25 -14.31
CA MET A 152 16.84 -25.67 -14.54
C MET A 152 17.92 -26.43 -15.32
N GLU A 153 18.59 -25.78 -16.28
CA GLU A 153 19.53 -26.45 -17.19
C GLU A 153 20.86 -25.69 -17.31
N PRO A 154 21.93 -26.16 -16.62
CA PRO A 154 21.93 -27.18 -15.57
C PRO A 154 21.11 -26.73 -14.35
N SER A 155 20.70 -27.65 -13.48
CA SER A 155 20.00 -27.28 -12.24
C SER A 155 20.96 -26.61 -11.25
N TRP A 156 20.58 -25.43 -10.77
CA TRP A 156 21.33 -24.68 -9.75
C TRP A 156 20.40 -23.81 -8.91
N ASP A 157 20.81 -23.55 -7.67
CA ASP A 157 20.14 -22.67 -6.70
C ASP A 157 21.20 -21.82 -5.99
N LEU A 158 20.90 -20.55 -5.74
CA LEU A 158 21.75 -19.63 -5.00
C LEU A 158 20.90 -18.76 -4.08
N LYS A 159 21.07 -18.97 -2.78
CA LYS A 159 20.39 -18.23 -1.72
C LYS A 159 21.31 -17.18 -1.11
N ILE A 160 20.79 -15.99 -0.86
CA ILE A 160 21.50 -14.89 -0.20
C ILE A 160 21.03 -14.76 1.24
N GLN A 161 21.89 -15.10 2.21
CA GLN A 161 21.57 -15.01 3.63
C GLN A 161 22.51 -14.04 4.31
N LYS A 162 22.01 -12.85 4.69
CA LYS A 162 22.85 -11.76 5.19
C LYS A 162 24.04 -11.58 4.24
N ASP A 163 25.28 -11.62 4.73
CA ASP A 163 26.52 -11.39 3.98
C ASP A 163 27.12 -12.64 3.35
N THR A 164 26.36 -13.74 3.22
CA THR A 164 26.81 -14.95 2.54
C THR A 164 25.87 -15.35 1.41
N VAL A 165 26.45 -16.01 0.42
CA VAL A 165 25.72 -16.74 -0.61
C VAL A 165 25.95 -18.24 -0.42
N ILE A 166 24.89 -19.02 -0.59
CA ILE A 166 24.91 -20.48 -0.55
C ILE A 166 24.54 -20.94 -1.95
N PHE A 167 25.48 -21.58 -2.64
CA PHE A 167 25.31 -22.13 -3.99
C PHE A 167 25.17 -23.64 -3.93
N SER A 168 24.11 -24.16 -4.56
CA SER A 168 23.75 -25.57 -4.58
C SER A 168 23.54 -26.05 -6.00
N GLN A 169 23.97 -27.28 -6.28
CA GLN A 169 23.67 -27.98 -7.53
C GLN A 169 23.37 -29.43 -7.22
N MET A 170 22.42 -30.01 -7.96
CA MET A 170 22.03 -31.40 -7.78
C MET A 170 23.24 -32.34 -7.92
N GLY A 171 23.44 -33.22 -6.94
CA GLY A 171 24.55 -34.15 -6.89
C GLY A 171 25.88 -33.57 -6.43
N MET A 172 25.93 -32.30 -6.01
CA MET A 172 27.14 -31.66 -5.45
C MET A 172 26.90 -31.13 -4.03
N SER A 173 27.97 -31.01 -3.25
CA SER A 173 27.91 -30.37 -1.92
C SER A 173 27.76 -28.86 -2.06
N ASP A 174 26.94 -28.27 -1.20
CA ASP A 174 26.74 -26.82 -1.13
C ASP A 174 28.06 -26.08 -0.93
N GLN A 175 28.19 -24.94 -1.61
CA GLN A 175 29.36 -24.07 -1.52
C GLN A 175 28.95 -22.70 -1.01
N GLN A 176 29.68 -22.17 -0.04
CA GLN A 176 29.42 -20.86 0.53
C GLN A 176 30.53 -19.87 0.18
N GLN A 177 30.16 -18.62 -0.06
CA GLN A 177 31.09 -17.51 -0.22
C GLN A 177 30.55 -16.25 0.47
N ALA A 178 31.45 -15.39 0.93
CA ALA A 178 31.09 -14.09 1.50
C ALA A 178 30.79 -13.08 0.39
N ILE A 179 29.77 -12.26 0.60
CA ILE A 179 29.47 -11.08 -0.21
C ILE A 179 30.40 -9.96 0.24
N THR A 180 31.24 -9.48 -0.67
CA THR A 180 32.14 -8.35 -0.42
C THR A 180 31.59 -7.04 -0.95
N GLN A 181 30.65 -7.10 -1.90
CA GLN A 181 30.04 -5.91 -2.48
C GLN A 181 28.58 -6.14 -2.86
N ARG A 182 27.75 -5.13 -2.60
CA ARG A 182 26.35 -5.04 -3.03
C ARG A 182 26.14 -3.73 -3.77
N GLN A 183 25.43 -3.78 -4.88
CA GLN A 183 24.97 -2.60 -5.58
C GLN A 183 23.50 -2.79 -5.95
N SER A 184 22.68 -1.83 -5.51
CA SER A 184 21.26 -1.78 -5.84
C SER A 184 21.00 -0.53 -6.67
N THR A 185 20.49 -0.71 -7.88
CA THR A 185 20.01 0.36 -8.75
C THR A 185 18.62 -0.01 -9.23
N SER A 186 17.83 0.97 -9.68
CA SER A 186 16.47 0.70 -10.15
C SER A 186 16.48 -0.39 -11.23
N GLY A 187 15.79 -1.50 -10.96
CA GLY A 187 15.70 -2.65 -11.86
C GLY A 187 16.95 -3.54 -11.97
N LYS A 188 17.98 -3.33 -11.14
CA LYS A 188 19.20 -4.16 -11.18
C LYS A 188 19.86 -4.30 -9.80
N GLN A 189 20.05 -5.55 -9.37
CA GLN A 189 20.82 -5.92 -8.18
C GLN A 189 22.11 -6.61 -8.57
N VAL A 190 23.22 -6.25 -7.93
CA VAL A 190 24.52 -6.90 -8.13
C VAL A 190 25.08 -7.32 -6.78
N TYR A 191 25.42 -8.60 -6.68
CA TYR A 191 26.12 -9.18 -5.53
C TYR A 191 27.45 -9.74 -6.02
N GLN A 192 28.53 -9.44 -5.30
CA GLN A 192 29.87 -9.87 -5.69
C GLN A 192 30.64 -10.35 -4.47
N GLY A 193 31.47 -11.37 -4.69
CA GLY A 193 32.45 -11.88 -3.74
C GLY A 193 33.75 -12.21 -4.44
N LYS A 194 34.57 -13.05 -3.80
CA LYS A 194 35.90 -13.42 -4.31
C LYS A 194 35.82 -14.12 -5.68
N ASP A 195 35.05 -15.20 -5.75
CA ASP A 195 34.95 -16.06 -6.93
C ASP A 195 33.50 -16.17 -7.43
N PHE A 196 32.69 -15.13 -7.21
CA PHE A 196 31.35 -15.07 -7.79
C PHE A 196 30.87 -13.65 -8.07
N ARG A 197 29.92 -13.56 -9.00
CA ARG A 197 29.14 -12.36 -9.29
C ARG A 197 27.73 -12.76 -9.71
N LEU A 198 26.72 -12.29 -9.00
CA LEU A 198 25.31 -12.45 -9.35
C LEU A 198 24.76 -11.10 -9.80
N ILE A 199 24.10 -11.09 -10.96
CA ILE A 199 23.34 -9.94 -11.47
C ILE A 199 21.89 -10.37 -11.57
N LEU A 200 21.01 -9.67 -10.85
CA LEU A 200 19.57 -9.79 -11.01
C LEU A 200 19.07 -8.58 -11.81
N THR A 201 18.34 -8.83 -12.88
CA THR A 201 17.74 -7.78 -13.70
C THR A 201 16.23 -7.91 -13.64
N LYS A 202 15.53 -6.80 -13.41
CA LYS A 202 14.07 -6.76 -13.43
C LYS A 202 13.59 -7.23 -14.80
N GLY A 203 12.64 -8.15 -14.80
CA GLY A 203 12.01 -8.66 -16.01
C GLY A 203 11.31 -9.99 -15.74
N HIS A 204 10.27 -10.26 -16.51
CA HIS A 204 9.55 -11.53 -16.42
C HIS A 204 10.51 -12.68 -16.69
N CYS A 205 10.41 -13.69 -15.82
CA CYS A 205 11.07 -14.96 -15.97
C CYS A 205 10.03 -16.03 -15.64
N ASN A 206 9.76 -16.90 -16.61
CA ASN A 206 8.85 -18.02 -16.45
C ASN A 206 9.71 -19.28 -16.43
N ASP A 207 9.58 -20.06 -15.36
CA ASP A 207 10.03 -21.43 -15.37
C ASP A 207 8.88 -22.25 -15.99
N THR A 208 9.04 -22.65 -17.26
CA THR A 208 8.00 -23.24 -18.13
C THR A 208 7.25 -24.43 -17.55
N MET A 209 7.70 -24.98 -16.42
CA MET A 209 7.10 -26.10 -15.71
C MET A 209 6.25 -25.70 -14.50
N SER A 210 6.21 -24.41 -14.13
CA SER A 210 5.47 -23.90 -12.98
C SER A 210 4.46 -22.84 -13.40
N SER A 211 3.28 -22.86 -12.79
CA SER A 211 2.29 -21.78 -12.93
C SER A 211 2.69 -20.56 -12.08
N SER A 212 3.94 -20.11 -12.27
CA SER A 212 4.57 -19.06 -11.48
C SER A 212 5.31 -18.05 -12.37
N LEU A 213 5.06 -16.77 -12.11
CA LEU A 213 5.72 -15.64 -12.73
C LEU A 213 6.77 -15.08 -11.76
N TYR A 214 8.03 -15.15 -12.15
CA TYR A 214 9.14 -14.56 -11.41
C TYR A 214 9.49 -13.18 -11.98
N GLY A 215 9.74 -12.22 -11.09
CA GLY A 215 9.98 -10.82 -11.42
C GLY A 215 11.42 -10.46 -11.81
N TRP A 216 12.33 -11.42 -11.71
CA TRP A 216 13.76 -11.21 -11.92
C TRP A 216 14.37 -12.31 -12.76
N GLN A 217 15.26 -11.88 -13.65
CA GLN A 217 16.17 -12.74 -14.38
C GLN A 217 17.52 -12.74 -13.66
N SER A 218 18.15 -13.91 -13.56
CA SER A 218 19.44 -14.09 -12.91
C SER A 218 20.54 -14.43 -13.92
N ASN A 219 21.70 -13.82 -13.70
CA ASN A 219 22.95 -14.18 -14.38
C ASN A 219 24.05 -14.29 -13.32
N LEU A 220 24.48 -15.51 -13.07
CA LEU A 220 25.49 -15.85 -12.06
C LEU A 220 26.78 -16.29 -12.75
N THR A 221 27.89 -15.65 -12.42
CA THR A 221 29.23 -16.20 -12.64
C THR A 221 29.72 -16.80 -11.33
N TRP A 222 30.01 -18.10 -11.29
CA TRP A 222 30.52 -18.82 -10.12
C TRP A 222 31.78 -19.59 -10.50
N LYS A 223 32.93 -19.23 -9.92
CA LYS A 223 34.25 -19.83 -10.18
C LYS A 223 34.55 -19.96 -11.68
N GLY A 224 34.23 -18.92 -12.45
CA GLY A 224 34.42 -18.85 -13.91
C GLY A 224 33.34 -19.51 -14.77
N LYS A 225 32.35 -20.20 -14.19
CA LYS A 225 31.20 -20.76 -14.93
C LYS A 225 30.02 -19.78 -14.89
N THR A 226 29.23 -19.73 -15.96
CA THR A 226 28.04 -18.87 -16.04
C THR A 226 26.76 -19.68 -15.98
N PHE A 227 25.80 -19.21 -15.20
CA PHE A 227 24.47 -19.78 -15.01
C PHE A 227 23.42 -18.70 -15.23
N LYS A 228 22.31 -19.09 -15.84
CA LYS A 228 21.16 -18.21 -16.10
C LYS A 228 19.90 -18.84 -15.54
N GLY A 229 18.91 -18.01 -15.22
CA GLY A 229 17.59 -18.46 -14.82
C GLY A 229 16.74 -17.35 -14.23
N CYS A 230 15.91 -17.70 -13.27
CA CYS A 230 15.00 -16.77 -12.59
C CYS A 230 15.52 -16.40 -11.20
N ALA A 231 14.87 -15.43 -10.57
CA ALA A 231 15.14 -15.03 -9.20
C ALA A 231 13.93 -14.37 -8.54
N THR A 232 14.00 -14.30 -7.22
CA THR A 232 13.15 -13.48 -6.36
C THR A 232 14.03 -12.69 -5.42
N LEU A 233 13.66 -11.45 -5.10
CA LEU A 233 14.20 -10.76 -3.93
C LEU A 233 13.61 -11.35 -2.65
N GLY A 234 14.29 -11.14 -1.53
CA GLY A 234 13.78 -11.55 -0.23
C GLY A 234 12.40 -10.95 0.03
N ALA A 235 11.49 -11.77 0.51
CA ALA A 235 10.06 -11.48 0.65
C ALA A 235 9.76 -10.59 1.87
N THR A 236 10.60 -9.60 2.16
CA THR A 236 10.50 -8.77 3.37
C THR A 236 10.13 -7.35 3.00
N ASP A 237 9.12 -6.79 3.68
CA ASP A 237 8.90 -5.37 3.66
C ASP A 237 10.01 -4.64 4.44
N VAL A 238 10.80 -3.84 3.72
CA VAL A 238 11.89 -3.06 4.29
C VAL A 238 11.40 -1.87 5.13
N THR A 239 10.11 -1.55 5.08
CA THR A 239 9.49 -0.44 5.81
C THR A 239 8.79 -0.89 7.10
N ALA A 240 8.81 -2.19 7.41
CA ALA A 240 8.15 -2.76 8.58
C ALA A 240 8.64 -2.19 9.93
N ASN A 241 9.78 -1.50 9.96
CA ASN A 241 10.30 -0.82 11.15
C ASN A 241 9.36 0.29 11.68
N TRP A 242 8.47 0.82 10.83
CA TRP A 242 7.45 1.81 11.18
C TRP A 242 6.20 1.21 11.84
N VAL A 243 6.00 -0.11 11.77
CA VAL A 243 4.87 -0.78 12.42
C VAL A 243 4.95 -0.58 13.93
N GLY A 244 3.80 -0.26 14.55
CA GLY A 244 3.69 -0.11 15.99
C GLY A 244 2.59 0.85 16.44
N HIS A 245 2.51 1.03 17.76
CA HIS A 245 1.59 1.95 18.41
C HIS A 245 2.34 3.21 18.88
N TYR A 246 1.77 4.37 18.59
CA TYR A 246 2.34 5.68 18.91
C TYR A 246 1.29 6.51 19.63
N LYS A 247 1.62 7.06 20.79
CA LYS A 247 0.67 7.77 21.65
C LYS A 247 1.17 9.17 22.00
N THR A 248 0.27 10.14 22.12
CA THR A 248 0.60 11.49 22.59
C THR A 248 1.42 11.45 23.87
N THR A 249 2.50 12.24 23.92
CA THR A 249 3.25 12.44 25.17
C THR A 249 2.49 13.37 26.10
N ALA A 250 2.54 13.10 27.41
CA ALA A 250 1.86 13.89 28.45
C ALA A 250 2.19 15.41 28.39
N ASP A 251 3.35 15.77 27.83
CA ASP A 251 3.84 17.15 27.74
C ASP A 251 3.52 17.84 26.40
N ALA A 252 2.87 17.16 25.43
CA ALA A 252 2.76 17.65 24.04
C ALA A 252 1.33 17.81 23.51
N THR A 253 0.31 17.62 24.34
CA THR A 253 -1.08 17.85 23.90
C THR A 253 -1.39 19.33 24.02
N ASN A 254 -1.52 20.03 22.89
CA ASN A 254 -2.07 21.40 22.84
C ASN A 254 -3.54 21.45 23.33
N THR A 255 -4.18 20.29 23.47
CA THR A 255 -5.53 20.13 24.01
C THR A 255 -5.47 19.28 25.29
N PRO A 256 -5.59 19.90 26.48
CA PRO A 256 -5.65 19.16 27.74
C PRO A 256 -6.74 18.09 27.72
N GLY A 257 -6.41 16.89 28.20
CA GLY A 257 -7.33 15.77 28.28
C GLY A 257 -7.69 15.11 26.94
N LEU A 258 -6.94 15.37 25.87
CA LEU A 258 -7.03 14.61 24.62
C LEU A 258 -5.82 13.67 24.49
N THR A 259 -6.10 12.38 24.38
CA THR A 259 -5.14 11.35 24.00
C THR A 259 -5.31 11.00 22.54
N THR A 260 -4.24 11.09 21.75
CA THR A 260 -4.22 10.58 20.36
C THR A 260 -3.32 9.35 20.28
N THR A 261 -3.84 8.28 19.70
CA THR A 261 -3.10 7.03 19.43
C THR A 261 -3.10 6.75 17.94
N LEU A 262 -1.93 6.69 17.32
CA LEU A 262 -1.72 6.23 15.95
C LEU A 262 -1.21 4.79 15.99
N THR A 263 -1.87 3.91 15.25
CA THR A 263 -1.42 2.53 15.03
C THR A 263 -1.08 2.35 13.57
N LEU A 264 0.15 1.94 13.28
CA LEU A 264 0.62 1.58 11.95
C LEU A 264 0.72 0.05 11.88
N LEU A 265 -0.12 -0.58 11.05
CA LEU A 265 -0.22 -2.04 10.95
C LEU A 265 0.68 -2.58 9.83
N ALA A 266 1.09 -3.85 9.94
CA ALA A 266 1.99 -4.51 8.98
C ALA A 266 1.38 -4.70 7.57
N ASP A 267 0.07 -4.54 7.44
CA ASP A 267 -0.66 -4.56 6.17
C ASP A 267 -0.74 -3.17 5.52
N HIS A 268 0.00 -2.20 6.04
CA HIS A 268 0.01 -0.79 5.65
C HIS A 268 -1.29 -0.01 5.88
N SER A 269 -2.23 -0.58 6.65
CA SER A 269 -3.35 0.19 7.17
C SER A 269 -2.94 0.97 8.42
N ALA A 270 -3.61 2.10 8.63
CA ALA A 270 -3.38 2.98 9.76
C ALA A 270 -4.70 3.26 10.48
N ILE A 271 -4.63 3.38 11.81
CA ILE A 271 -5.75 3.75 12.66
C ILE A 271 -5.31 4.91 13.54
N THR A 272 -6.03 6.03 13.51
CA THR A 272 -5.87 7.09 14.52
C THR A 272 -7.09 7.11 15.43
N ARG A 273 -6.86 6.99 16.74
CA ARG A 273 -7.89 7.02 17.75
C ARG A 273 -7.71 8.23 18.67
N TYR A 274 -8.80 8.95 18.90
CA TYR A 274 -8.87 10.13 19.75
C TYR A 274 -9.74 9.82 20.95
N GLU A 275 -9.17 9.96 22.15
CA GLU A 275 -9.86 9.70 23.41
C GLU A 275 -9.79 10.97 24.26
N TYR A 276 -10.95 11.48 24.66
CA TYR A 276 -11.03 12.60 25.59
C TYR A 276 -11.16 12.07 27.02
N ASP A 277 -10.69 12.82 28.02
CA ASP A 277 -10.89 12.51 29.44
C ASP A 277 -12.38 12.58 29.85
N SER A 278 -13.21 13.21 29.01
CA SER A 278 -14.66 13.11 29.12
C SER A 278 -15.14 11.69 28.82
N ASN A 279 -16.26 11.27 29.41
CA ASN A 279 -16.93 9.99 29.11
C ASN A 279 -17.55 9.91 27.68
N GLU A 280 -17.06 10.71 26.74
CA GLU A 280 -17.50 10.67 25.35
C GLU A 280 -16.88 9.47 24.62
N PRO A 281 -17.58 8.87 23.65
CA PRO A 281 -17.01 7.81 22.83
C PRO A 281 -15.77 8.30 22.08
N ALA A 282 -14.76 7.43 21.98
CA ALA A 282 -13.56 7.73 21.22
C ALA A 282 -13.88 7.96 19.73
N LEU A 283 -13.14 8.88 19.12
CA LEU A 283 -13.18 9.08 17.67
C LEU A 283 -12.15 8.21 16.97
N GLU A 284 -12.50 7.70 15.79
CA GLU A 284 -11.61 6.85 15.02
C GLU A 284 -11.54 7.30 13.56
N GLU A 285 -10.30 7.35 13.08
CA GLU A 285 -9.95 7.50 11.68
C GLU A 285 -9.23 6.24 11.21
N GLN A 286 -9.53 5.81 9.98
CA GLN A 286 -8.88 4.68 9.34
C GLN A 286 -8.27 5.15 8.02
N GLY A 287 -7.16 4.53 7.65
CA GLY A 287 -6.38 4.96 6.50
C GLY A 287 -5.23 4.03 6.14
N LEU A 288 -4.24 4.61 5.48
CA LEU A 288 -3.07 3.93 4.92
C LEU A 288 -1.80 4.65 5.39
N TRP A 289 -0.69 3.93 5.49
CA TRP A 289 0.61 4.53 5.74
C TRP A 289 1.70 4.02 4.81
N GLN A 290 2.65 4.90 4.47
CA GLN A 290 3.78 4.60 3.61
C GLN A 290 4.99 5.42 3.99
N GLN A 291 6.17 4.80 3.94
CA GLN A 291 7.43 5.51 4.12
C GLN A 291 7.67 6.53 2.99
N VAL A 292 8.16 7.71 3.33
CA VAL A 292 8.57 8.77 2.39
C VAL A 292 10.09 8.81 2.27
N SER A 293 10.78 8.67 3.40
CA SER A 293 12.24 8.62 3.51
C SER A 293 12.65 7.82 4.75
N GLU A 294 13.95 7.62 4.97
CA GLU A 294 14.45 6.90 6.16
C GLU A 294 13.88 7.45 7.47
N ASP A 295 13.71 8.78 7.56
CA ASP A 295 13.20 9.45 8.75
C ASP A 295 11.77 10.00 8.61
N SER A 296 10.99 9.62 7.60
CA SER A 296 9.62 10.14 7.46
C SER A 296 8.61 9.14 6.92
N VAL A 297 7.40 9.19 7.46
CA VAL A 297 6.26 8.35 7.09
C VAL A 297 5.05 9.23 6.80
N LYS A 298 4.34 8.93 5.71
CA LYS A 298 3.08 9.58 5.36
C LYS A 298 1.93 8.68 5.82
N VAL A 299 0.97 9.29 6.48
CA VAL A 299 -0.27 8.66 6.93
C VAL A 299 -1.42 9.39 6.24
N MET A 300 -2.26 8.64 5.54
CA MET A 300 -3.42 9.13 4.80
C MET A 300 -4.68 8.52 5.39
N MET A 301 -5.48 9.30 6.10
CA MET A 301 -6.76 8.88 6.65
C MET A 301 -7.84 9.03 5.56
N THR A 302 -8.55 7.93 5.30
CA THR A 302 -9.57 7.79 4.24
C THR A 302 -11.00 7.76 4.80
N SER A 303 -11.15 7.55 6.10
CA SER A 303 -12.43 7.49 6.80
C SER A 303 -12.32 8.09 8.19
N HIS A 304 -13.36 8.79 8.62
CA HIS A 304 -13.58 9.30 9.98
C HIS A 304 -14.99 8.93 10.41
N GLN A 305 -15.13 8.14 11.49
CA GLN A 305 -16.43 7.65 11.96
C GLN A 305 -17.27 6.96 10.86
N GLY A 306 -16.61 6.19 9.99
CA GLY A 306 -17.23 5.50 8.86
C GLY A 306 -17.64 6.40 7.70
N ARG A 307 -17.31 7.71 7.75
CA ARG A 307 -17.56 8.66 6.66
C ARG A 307 -16.25 8.96 5.95
N ARG A 308 -16.32 9.14 4.63
CA ARG A 308 -15.14 9.48 3.82
C ARG A 308 -14.50 10.76 4.32
N LEU A 309 -13.18 10.71 4.48
CA LEU A 309 -12.29 11.83 4.81
C LEU A 309 -11.05 11.67 3.92
N LEU A 310 -10.45 12.76 3.44
CA LEU A 310 -9.10 12.70 2.89
C LEU A 310 -8.23 13.64 3.70
N SER A 311 -7.53 13.06 4.67
CA SER A 311 -6.55 13.75 5.50
C SER A 311 -5.17 13.13 5.29
N GLU A 312 -4.15 13.97 5.14
CA GLU A 312 -2.76 13.54 5.04
C GLU A 312 -1.90 14.21 6.12
N ARG A 313 -1.10 13.40 6.82
CA ARG A 313 -0.08 13.86 7.78
C ARG A 313 1.24 13.21 7.41
N THR A 314 2.30 14.02 7.30
CA THR A 314 3.66 13.50 7.18
C THR A 314 4.33 13.62 8.55
N TYR A 315 4.74 12.50 9.11
CA TYR A 315 5.46 12.43 10.37
C TYR A 315 6.95 12.29 10.12
N THR A 316 7.74 13.10 10.82
CA THR A 316 9.19 12.92 10.92
C THR A 316 9.52 12.10 12.17
N LEU A 317 10.46 11.17 12.03
CA LEU A 317 10.97 10.36 13.13
C LEU A 317 12.08 11.09 13.88
N GLU A 318 11.97 11.13 15.19
CA GLU A 318 13.00 11.65 16.10
C GLU A 318 13.34 10.58 17.15
N ASN A 319 14.62 10.28 17.33
CA ASN A 319 15.06 9.34 18.36
C ASN A 319 15.29 10.09 19.68
N THR A 320 14.51 9.75 20.71
CA THR A 320 14.64 10.35 22.05
C THR A 320 15.18 9.34 23.06
N ALA A 321 15.57 9.82 24.26
CA ALA A 321 15.95 8.94 25.37
C ALA A 321 14.82 7.97 25.81
N LYS A 322 13.55 8.28 25.48
CA LYS A 322 12.38 7.45 25.79
C LYS A 322 11.99 6.52 24.61
N GLY A 323 12.75 6.55 23.52
CA GLY A 323 12.49 5.79 22.29
C GLY A 323 12.06 6.68 21.11
N PRO A 324 11.69 6.07 19.97
CA PRO A 324 11.32 6.79 18.76
C PRO A 324 10.02 7.61 18.92
N ARG A 325 10.03 8.84 18.45
CA ARG A 325 8.92 9.80 18.49
C ARG A 325 8.58 10.26 17.07
N LEU A 326 7.30 10.28 16.73
CA LEU A 326 6.78 10.81 15.48
C LEU A 326 6.27 12.23 15.70
N ILE A 327 6.59 13.14 14.78
CA ILE A 327 6.14 14.53 14.83
C ILE A 327 5.52 14.92 13.49
N ALA A 328 4.26 15.34 13.50
CA ALA A 328 3.61 16.01 12.37
C ALA A 328 3.33 17.46 12.74
N ARG A 329 3.73 18.41 11.88
CA ARG A 329 3.54 19.85 12.12
C ARG A 329 2.29 20.41 11.45
N ASP A 330 1.92 19.80 10.35
CA ASP A 330 0.83 20.24 9.49
C ASP A 330 0.02 19.01 9.06
N GLU A 331 -1.24 19.27 8.73
CA GLU A 331 -2.19 18.30 8.19
C GLU A 331 -2.83 18.88 6.94
N VAL A 332 -2.98 18.08 5.90
CA VAL A 332 -3.69 18.46 4.69
C VAL A 332 -5.05 17.78 4.68
N ILE A 333 -6.13 18.55 4.75
CA ILE A 333 -7.50 18.04 4.68
C ILE A 333 -8.16 18.53 3.40
N ASN A 334 -8.57 17.60 2.54
CA ASN A 334 -9.18 17.90 1.23
C ASN A 334 -8.35 18.92 0.41
N GLY A 335 -7.02 18.82 0.48
CA GLY A 335 -6.08 19.68 -0.22
C GLY A 335 -5.75 21.02 0.46
N ASN A 336 -6.38 21.35 1.59
CA ASN A 336 -6.06 22.55 2.37
C ASN A 336 -5.12 22.20 3.52
N GLU A 337 -4.07 22.97 3.70
CA GLU A 337 -3.07 22.77 4.76
C GLU A 337 -3.48 23.49 6.05
N TYR A 338 -3.37 22.78 7.17
CA TYR A 338 -3.70 23.24 8.52
C TYR A 338 -2.52 23.00 9.45
N SER A 339 -2.07 24.03 10.16
CA SER A 339 -1.04 23.88 11.17
C SER A 339 -1.58 23.16 12.41
N LEU A 340 -0.80 22.23 12.95
CA LEU A 340 -1.06 21.51 14.21
C LEU A 340 -0.48 22.24 15.44
N GLY A 341 -0.06 23.51 15.27
CA GLY A 341 0.49 24.37 16.31
C GLY A 341 2.02 24.31 16.43
N GLU A 342 2.60 25.15 17.30
CA GLU A 342 4.04 25.39 17.42
C GLU A 342 4.87 24.10 17.67
N GLY A 343 4.30 23.15 18.43
CA GLY A 343 4.90 21.84 18.73
C GLY A 343 4.48 20.69 17.81
N GLY A 344 3.49 20.90 16.94
CA GLY A 344 2.83 19.85 16.16
C GLY A 344 2.18 18.75 17.00
N LEU A 345 1.67 17.71 16.33
CA LEU A 345 1.24 16.45 16.94
C LEU A 345 2.46 15.56 17.17
N GLN A 346 2.77 15.27 18.43
CA GLN A 346 3.90 14.43 18.83
C GLN A 346 3.42 13.11 19.43
N LEU A 347 3.90 11.99 18.88
CA LEU A 347 3.48 10.64 19.26
C LEU A 347 4.71 9.78 19.60
N GLN A 348 4.80 9.33 20.85
CA GLN A 348 5.86 8.45 21.32
C GLN A 348 5.51 7.00 21.03
N ARG A 349 6.45 6.24 20.45
CA ARG A 349 6.30 4.79 20.27
C ARG A 349 6.11 4.11 21.63
N GLN A 350 5.09 3.27 21.72
CA GLN A 350 4.81 2.45 22.90
C GLN A 350 5.55 1.11 22.79
N PRO A 351 5.95 0.50 23.93
CA PRO A 351 6.42 -0.88 23.94
C PRO A 351 5.30 -1.82 23.47
N GLU A 352 5.68 -2.86 22.74
CA GLU A 352 4.78 -3.95 22.31
C GLU A 352 4.34 -4.84 23.48
#